data_AF-A0A7S0TW98-F1
#
_entry.id   AF-A0A7S0TW98-F1
#
_cell.length_a   1.000
_cell.length_b   1.000
_cell.length_c   1.000
_cell.angle_alpha   90.00
_cell.angle_beta   90.00
_cell.angle_gamma   90.00
#
_symmetry.space_group_name_H-M   'P 1'
#
loop_
_entity.id
_entity.type
_entity.pdbx_description
1 polymer ?
#
loop_
_entity_poly.entity_id
_entity_poly.type
_entity_poly.pdbx_seq_one_letter_code
_entity_poly.pdbx_strand_id
1 'polypeptide(L)'
;MQVVAAINRVMFDELGFKGNEGEYYDPRNSFVTEVLRRRMGIPITLALVYVCVAERLGLRVQGVNAPSHFLLRVRDTMGGGTGGDGHYFIDVFNKGKVMSLDGVQVLLTALGWAPFGRIQLPECPPRSLFARMLRNLTAVYQAAGQTSSFILCLSQLLEVVRATDGESVEHYEQQIDEYRWTSSARILNP
;
A
#
# COMPACT_ATOMS: atom_id res chain seq x y z
N MET A 1 -0.28 -10.04 21.68
CA MET A 1 -0.31 -10.86 20.44
C MET A 1 -1.65 -11.58 20.18
N GLN A 2 -2.46 -11.95 21.19
CA GLN A 2 -3.70 -12.73 20.96
C GLN A 2 -4.67 -12.09 19.94
N VAL A 3 -4.88 -10.76 20.00
CA VAL A 3 -5.75 -10.06 19.03
C VAL A 3 -5.24 -10.17 17.60
N VAL A 4 -3.93 -9.97 17.38
CA VAL A 4 -3.31 -10.11 16.04
C VAL A 4 -3.45 -11.53 15.51
N ALA A 5 -3.20 -12.53 16.35
CA ALA A 5 -3.36 -13.92 15.96
C ALA A 5 -4.82 -14.24 15.56
N ALA A 6 -5.81 -13.70 16.29
CA ALA A 6 -7.22 -13.85 15.96
C ALA A 6 -7.59 -13.15 14.64
N ILE A 7 -7.12 -11.91 14.43
CA ILE A 7 -7.35 -11.18 13.16
C ILE A 7 -6.74 -11.97 12.00
N ASN A 8 -5.49 -12.41 12.13
CA ASN A 8 -4.80 -13.17 11.08
C ASN A 8 -5.58 -14.44 10.70
N ARG A 9 -5.97 -15.23 11.71
CA ARG A 9 -6.74 -16.46 11.50
C ARG A 9 -8.06 -16.17 10.79
N VAL A 10 -8.85 -15.23 11.29
CA VAL A 10 -10.16 -14.92 10.69
C VAL A 10 -9.99 -14.36 9.28
N MET A 11 -9.10 -13.39 9.09
CA MET A 11 -8.93 -12.70 7.81
C MET A 11 -8.33 -13.62 6.74
N PHE A 12 -7.23 -14.30 7.05
CA PHE A 12 -6.46 -15.04 6.05
C PHE A 12 -6.88 -16.52 5.92
N ASP A 13 -7.24 -17.18 7.03
CA ASP A 13 -7.56 -18.61 7.01
C ASP A 13 -9.07 -18.87 6.84
N GLU A 14 -9.92 -18.17 7.60
CA GLU A 14 -11.37 -18.41 7.59
C GLU A 14 -12.07 -17.65 6.46
N LEU A 15 -11.78 -16.37 6.30
CA LEU A 15 -12.34 -15.55 5.22
C LEU A 15 -11.55 -15.69 3.92
N GLY A 16 -10.27 -16.08 3.96
CA GLY A 16 -9.48 -16.33 2.75
C GLY A 16 -9.04 -15.06 2.02
N PHE A 17 -8.85 -13.95 2.73
CA PHE A 17 -8.15 -12.79 2.15
C PHE A 17 -6.74 -13.20 1.74
N LYS A 18 -6.27 -12.72 0.59
CA LYS A 18 -4.91 -13.02 0.11
C LYS A 18 -4.37 -11.97 -0.85
N GLY A 19 -3.05 -11.93 -0.95
CA GLY A 19 -2.37 -11.23 -2.04
C GLY A 19 -2.72 -11.84 -3.39
N ASN A 20 -2.93 -11.00 -4.41
CA ASN A 20 -3.13 -11.47 -5.78
C ASN A 20 -1.79 -11.54 -6.53
N GLU A 21 -0.95 -12.53 -6.23
CA GLU A 21 0.37 -12.67 -6.89
C GLU A 21 0.26 -13.00 -8.38
N GLY A 22 -0.74 -13.80 -8.77
CA GLY A 22 -0.94 -14.23 -10.17
C GLY A 22 -1.38 -13.11 -11.10
N GLU A 23 -2.14 -12.14 -10.60
CA GLU A 23 -2.59 -10.96 -11.35
C GLU A 23 -2.36 -9.69 -10.52
N TYR A 24 -1.12 -9.44 -10.08
CA TYR A 24 -0.80 -8.31 -9.18
C TYR A 24 -1.26 -6.96 -9.73
N TYR A 25 -1.07 -6.75 -11.03
CA TYR A 25 -1.43 -5.52 -11.73
C TYR A 25 -2.90 -5.44 -12.18
N ASP A 26 -3.78 -6.34 -11.72
CA ASP A 26 -5.22 -6.19 -11.91
C ASP A 26 -5.73 -4.95 -11.14
N PRO A 27 -6.31 -3.93 -11.81
CA PRO A 27 -6.75 -2.70 -11.15
C PRO A 27 -7.79 -2.93 -10.05
N ARG A 28 -8.57 -4.01 -10.15
CA ARG A 28 -9.54 -4.43 -9.11
C ARG A 28 -8.87 -4.71 -7.77
N ASN A 29 -7.58 -5.02 -7.74
CA ASN A 29 -6.84 -5.20 -6.48
C ASN A 29 -6.66 -3.89 -5.70
N SER A 30 -6.87 -2.73 -6.32
CA SER A 30 -6.74 -1.41 -5.67
C SER A 30 -8.08 -0.79 -5.25
N PHE A 31 -9.21 -1.35 -5.69
CA PHE A 31 -10.55 -0.89 -5.32
C PHE A 31 -11.06 -1.65 -4.09
N VAL A 32 -11.26 -0.96 -2.96
CA VAL A 32 -11.62 -1.60 -1.68
C VAL A 32 -12.90 -2.44 -1.79
N THR A 33 -13.89 -1.99 -2.55
CA THR A 33 -15.13 -2.74 -2.80
C THR A 33 -14.86 -4.08 -3.49
N GLU A 34 -13.99 -4.10 -4.49
CA GLU A 34 -13.57 -5.31 -5.18
C GLU A 34 -12.70 -6.21 -4.31
N VAL A 35 -11.83 -5.63 -3.48
CA VAL A 35 -11.01 -6.36 -2.52
C VAL A 35 -11.88 -7.07 -1.49
N LEU A 36 -12.92 -6.41 -0.95
CA LEU A 36 -13.85 -7.02 -0.01
C LEU A 36 -14.68 -8.14 -0.67
N ARG A 37 -15.12 -7.94 -1.92
CA ARG A 37 -15.92 -8.92 -2.66
C ARG A 37 -15.12 -10.16 -3.07
N ARG A 38 -13.92 -9.95 -3.60
CA ARG A 38 -13.04 -11.01 -4.15
C ARG A 38 -12.11 -11.59 -3.10
N ARG A 39 -11.92 -10.89 -1.98
CA ARG A 39 -10.95 -11.21 -0.92
C ARG A 39 -9.51 -11.27 -1.45
N MET A 40 -9.23 -10.50 -2.49
CA MET A 40 -7.94 -10.45 -3.17
C MET A 40 -7.53 -8.99 -3.36
N GLY A 41 -6.29 -8.65 -3.00
CA GLY A 41 -5.80 -7.27 -3.09
C GLY A 41 -4.29 -7.15 -3.15
N ILE A 42 -3.82 -5.92 -3.22
CA ILE A 42 -2.40 -5.54 -3.07
C ILE A 42 -2.06 -5.29 -1.59
N PRO A 43 -0.77 -5.19 -1.21
CA PRO A 43 -0.36 -4.95 0.18
C PRO A 43 -1.09 -3.75 0.81
N ILE A 44 -1.23 -2.65 0.07
CA ILE A 44 -1.84 -1.39 0.54
C ILE A 44 -3.32 -1.58 0.91
N THR A 45 -4.10 -2.25 0.05
CA THR A 45 -5.54 -2.46 0.27
C THR A 45 -5.82 -3.51 1.34
N LEU A 46 -5.03 -4.59 1.40
CA LEU A 46 -5.16 -5.58 2.46
C LEU A 46 -4.81 -4.97 3.81
N ALA A 47 -3.80 -4.09 3.84
CA ALA A 47 -3.43 -3.34 5.03
C ALA A 47 -4.55 -2.41 5.49
N LEU A 48 -5.22 -1.73 4.57
CA LEU A 48 -6.38 -0.89 4.90
C LEU A 48 -7.51 -1.71 5.55
N VAL A 49 -7.87 -2.85 4.98
CA VAL A 49 -8.88 -3.75 5.55
C VAL A 49 -8.46 -4.21 6.96
N TYR A 50 -7.20 -4.63 7.10
CA TYR A 50 -6.66 -5.08 8.38
C TYR A 50 -6.69 -3.98 9.45
N VAL A 51 -6.25 -2.77 9.12
CA VAL A 51 -6.28 -1.61 10.04
C VAL A 51 -7.70 -1.31 10.49
N CYS A 52 -8.66 -1.27 9.56
CA CYS A 52 -10.07 -1.06 9.89
C CYS A 52 -10.65 -2.12 10.86
N VAL A 53 -10.24 -3.38 10.72
CA VAL A 53 -10.63 -4.46 11.65
C VAL A 53 -9.94 -4.27 13.00
N ALA A 54 -8.63 -4.03 13.00
CA ALA A 54 -7.83 -3.88 14.20
C ALA A 54 -8.31 -2.70 15.07
N GLU A 55 -8.61 -1.55 14.45
CA GLU A 55 -9.13 -0.37 15.15
C GLU A 55 -10.46 -0.64 15.84
N ARG A 56 -11.37 -1.39 15.20
CA ARG A 56 -12.66 -1.81 15.80
C ARG A 56 -12.48 -2.74 16.99
N LEU A 57 -11.34 -3.43 17.06
CA LEU A 57 -10.96 -4.29 18.19
C LEU A 57 -10.09 -3.54 19.22
N GLY A 58 -9.96 -2.23 19.11
CA GLY A 58 -9.17 -1.39 20.03
C GLY A 58 -7.65 -1.53 19.85
N LEU A 59 -7.18 -2.20 18.80
CA LEU A 59 -5.76 -2.36 18.51
C LEU A 59 -5.30 -1.22 17.58
N ARG A 60 -4.38 -0.38 18.07
CA ARG A 60 -3.73 0.64 17.24
C ARG A 60 -2.70 0.01 16.32
N VAL A 61 -2.95 0.09 15.02
CA VAL A 61 -2.08 -0.42 13.96
C VAL A 61 -1.81 0.72 12.98
N GLN A 62 -0.54 0.91 12.61
CA GLN A 62 -0.14 1.97 11.70
C GLN A 62 0.46 1.37 10.43
N GLY A 63 0.09 1.90 9.26
CA GLY A 63 0.83 1.59 8.04
C GLY A 63 2.22 2.22 8.07
N VAL A 64 3.23 1.50 7.58
CA VAL A 64 4.60 2.02 7.42
C VAL A 64 5.13 1.72 6.02
N ASN A 65 5.86 2.70 5.49
CA ASN A 65 6.48 2.55 4.18
C ASN A 65 7.82 1.83 4.32
N ALA A 66 7.96 0.71 3.62
CA ALA A 66 9.24 0.05 3.41
C ALA A 66 9.64 0.21 1.94
N PRO A 67 10.94 0.18 1.61
CA PRO A 67 11.37 0.17 0.23
C PRO A 67 10.75 -1.00 -0.54
N SER A 68 10.09 -0.70 -1.66
CA SER A 68 9.32 -1.66 -2.48
C SER A 68 8.25 -2.49 -1.74
N HIS A 69 7.89 -2.15 -0.49
CA HIS A 69 6.98 -2.96 0.32
C HIS A 69 6.06 -2.10 1.20
N PHE A 70 4.98 -2.67 1.70
CA PHE A 70 4.08 -1.99 2.64
C PHE A 70 3.75 -2.91 3.81
N LEU A 71 4.01 -2.42 5.01
CA LEU A 71 3.86 -3.20 6.24
C LEU A 71 2.95 -2.47 7.22
N LEU A 72 2.43 -3.21 8.18
CA LEU A 72 1.79 -2.64 9.35
C LEU A 72 2.75 -2.70 10.53
N ARG A 73 2.75 -1.66 11.37
CA ARG A 73 3.51 -1.56 12.62
C ARG A 73 2.53 -1.55 13.79
N VAL A 74 2.83 -2.35 14.80
CA VAL A 74 2.07 -2.43 16.04
C VAL A 74 3.02 -2.23 17.21
N ARG A 75 2.59 -1.48 18.22
CA ARG A 75 3.37 -1.31 19.45
C ARG A 75 3.33 -2.61 20.27
N ASP A 76 4.49 -3.08 20.69
CA ASP A 76 4.61 -4.15 21.68
C ASP A 76 4.39 -3.55 23.08
N THR A 77 3.20 -3.75 23.63
CA THR A 77 2.84 -3.28 24.97
C THR A 77 3.14 -4.29 26.06
N MET A 78 3.58 -5.52 25.71
CA MET A 78 3.73 -6.63 26.66
C MET A 78 5.19 -7.03 26.89
N GLY A 79 6.16 -6.31 26.30
CA GLY A 79 7.60 -6.56 26.52
C GLY A 79 8.07 -7.95 26.08
N GLY A 80 7.28 -8.64 25.25
CA GLY A 80 7.49 -10.03 24.83
C GLY A 80 8.53 -10.20 23.72
N GLY A 81 9.06 -9.09 23.19
CA GLY A 81 10.39 -9.02 22.60
C GLY A 81 10.59 -9.85 21.35
N THR A 82 9.98 -9.44 20.24
CA THR A 82 10.56 -9.79 18.92
C THR A 82 11.50 -8.71 18.40
N GLY A 83 11.47 -7.46 18.89
CA GLY A 83 12.39 -6.41 18.45
C GLY A 83 12.69 -5.38 19.52
N GLY A 84 13.95 -4.93 19.61
CA GLY A 84 14.45 -3.98 20.61
C GLY A 84 13.81 -2.58 20.61
N ASP A 85 12.87 -2.34 19.70
CA ASP A 85 12.29 -1.02 19.43
C ASP A 85 10.90 -0.82 20.01
N GLY A 86 10.36 -1.82 20.73
CA GLY A 86 9.00 -1.77 21.27
C GLY A 86 7.91 -1.87 20.19
N HIS A 87 8.26 -2.39 19.01
CA HIS A 87 7.36 -2.58 17.88
C HIS A 87 7.58 -3.94 17.20
N TYR A 88 6.50 -4.46 16.61
CA TYR A 88 6.56 -5.55 15.63
C TYR A 88 5.81 -5.16 14.37
N PHE A 89 6.10 -5.87 13.28
CA PHE A 89 5.59 -5.61 11.95
C PHE A 89 4.74 -6.78 11.47
N ILE A 90 3.74 -6.48 10.65
CA ILE A 90 2.82 -7.46 10.06
C ILE A 90 2.83 -7.27 8.55
N ASP A 91 3.12 -8.34 7.84
CA ASP A 91 3.00 -8.42 6.39
C ASP A 91 1.68 -9.10 6.01
N VAL A 92 0.69 -8.26 5.72
CA VAL A 92 -0.67 -8.69 5.34
C VAL A 92 -0.77 -9.29 3.94
N PHE A 93 0.21 -9.03 3.08
CA PHE A 93 0.27 -9.67 1.77
C PHE A 93 0.71 -11.12 1.92
N ASN A 94 1.62 -11.37 2.85
CA ASN A 94 2.10 -12.70 3.24
C ASN A 94 1.32 -13.29 4.44
N LYS A 95 -0.02 -13.29 4.36
CA LYS A 95 -0.93 -13.90 5.35
C LYS A 95 -0.76 -13.42 6.79
N GLY A 96 -0.42 -12.14 6.97
CA GLY A 96 -0.26 -11.56 8.30
C GLY A 96 1.03 -11.98 9.01
N LYS A 97 2.07 -12.39 8.26
CA LYS A 97 3.37 -12.79 8.83
C LYS A 97 3.88 -11.70 9.77
N VAL A 98 4.05 -12.08 11.04
CA VAL A 98 4.57 -11.20 12.09
C VAL A 98 6.10 -11.27 12.09
N MET A 99 6.76 -10.11 12.19
CA MET A 99 8.22 -10.02 12.19
C MET A 99 8.74 -8.88 13.06
N SER A 100 9.99 -8.99 13.47
CA SER A 100 10.74 -7.93 14.13
C SER A 100 11.29 -6.92 13.13
N LEU A 101 11.92 -5.84 13.61
CA LEU A 101 12.66 -4.94 12.73
C LEU A 101 13.79 -5.67 11.98
N ASP A 102 14.51 -6.56 12.66
CA ASP A 102 15.54 -7.40 12.01
C ASP A 102 14.93 -8.34 10.96
N GLY A 103 13.73 -8.84 11.19
CA GLY A 103 12.98 -9.61 10.20
C GLY A 103 12.61 -8.79 8.96
N VAL A 104 12.21 -7.52 9.13
CA VAL A 104 12.00 -6.58 8.01
C VAL A 104 13.31 -6.32 7.27
N GLN A 105 14.42 -6.19 8.00
CA GLN A 105 15.74 -6.01 7.42
C GLN A 105 16.13 -7.18 6.53
N VAL A 106 15.97 -8.42 7.02
CA VAL A 106 16.22 -9.63 6.24
C VAL A 106 15.31 -9.71 5.01
N LEU A 107 14.02 -9.40 5.16
CA LEU A 107 13.06 -9.36 4.05
C LEU A 107 13.53 -8.40 2.94
N LEU A 108 13.95 -7.19 3.30
CA LEU A 108 14.36 -6.19 2.32
C LEU A 108 15.70 -6.53 1.66
N THR A 109 16.65 -7.10 2.41
CA THR A 109 17.88 -7.62 1.82
C THR A 109 17.61 -8.72 0.81
N ALA A 110 16.64 -9.61 1.06
CA ALA A 110 16.21 -10.60 0.08
C ALA A 110 15.57 -9.99 -1.18
N LEU A 111 15.02 -8.77 -1.07
CA LEU A 111 14.48 -7.98 -2.19
C LEU A 111 15.54 -7.09 -2.87
N GLY A 112 16.82 -7.25 -2.54
CA GLY A 112 17.93 -6.48 -3.14
C GLY A 112 18.19 -5.11 -2.48
N TRP A 113 17.49 -4.78 -1.38
CA TRP A 113 17.77 -3.59 -0.61
C TRP A 113 18.86 -3.85 0.44
N ALA A 114 20.07 -3.38 0.16
CA ALA A 114 21.18 -3.36 1.12
C ALA A 114 21.20 -2.00 1.84
N PRO A 115 20.76 -1.91 3.11
CA PRO A 115 20.77 -0.63 3.78
C PRO A 115 22.16 -0.28 4.29
N PHE A 116 22.49 1.00 4.18
CA PHE A 116 23.56 1.61 4.96
C PHE A 116 22.98 1.99 6.34
N GLY A 117 23.08 1.08 7.31
CA GLY A 117 22.65 1.31 8.69
C GLY A 117 21.22 0.83 9.01
N ARG A 118 20.65 1.36 10.09
CA ARG A 118 19.32 0.95 10.58
C ARG A 118 18.23 1.47 9.65
N ILE A 119 17.36 0.59 9.20
CA ILE A 119 16.26 0.97 8.33
C ILE A 119 15.27 1.90 9.03
N GLN A 120 14.88 2.95 8.32
CA GLN A 120 13.79 3.83 8.73
C GLN A 120 12.49 3.41 8.03
N LEU A 121 11.43 3.29 8.83
CA LEU A 121 10.10 2.90 8.38
C LEU A 121 9.11 4.01 8.75
N PRO A 122 9.02 5.08 7.95
CA PRO A 122 8.16 6.22 8.24
C PRO A 122 6.68 5.80 8.22
N GLU A 123 5.90 6.46 9.07
CA GLU A 123 4.45 6.27 9.12
C GLU A 123 3.81 6.63 7.78
N CYS A 124 2.74 5.91 7.43
CA CYS A 124 1.91 6.17 6.27
C CYS A 124 0.55 6.69 6.74
N PRO A 125 0.37 8.02 6.88
CA PRO A 125 -0.93 8.58 7.24
C PRO A 125 -1.97 8.34 6.13
N PRO A 126 -3.29 8.48 6.42
CA PRO A 126 -4.35 8.15 5.47
C PRO A 126 -4.22 8.82 4.09
N ARG A 127 -3.79 10.09 4.04
CA ARG A 127 -3.53 10.79 2.77
C ARG A 127 -2.40 10.15 1.97
N SER A 128 -1.29 9.83 2.61
CA SER A 128 -0.16 9.14 1.97
C SER A 128 -0.54 7.72 1.53
N LEU A 129 -1.37 7.01 2.30
CA LEU A 129 -1.90 5.71 1.92
C LEU A 129 -2.73 5.81 0.64
N PHE A 130 -3.63 6.80 0.57
CA PHE A 130 -4.46 7.04 -0.60
C PHE A 130 -3.63 7.46 -1.83
N ALA A 131 -2.64 8.34 -1.64
CA ALA A 131 -1.69 8.68 -2.71
C ALA A 131 -0.95 7.45 -3.25
N ARG A 132 -0.56 6.50 -2.40
CA ARG A 132 0.06 5.23 -2.83
C ARG A 132 -0.90 4.35 -3.62
N MET A 133 -2.18 4.28 -3.22
CA MET A 133 -3.21 3.56 -3.99
C MET A 133 -3.37 4.18 -5.39
N LEU A 134 -3.41 5.51 -5.47
CA LEU A 134 -3.50 6.23 -6.74
C LEU A 134 -2.25 6.02 -7.61
N ARG A 135 -1.03 6.10 -7.04
CA ARG A 135 0.21 5.79 -7.77
C ARG A 135 0.20 4.37 -8.36
N ASN A 136 -0.27 3.39 -7.59
CA ASN A 136 -0.39 2.01 -8.09
C ASN A 136 -1.38 1.91 -9.26
N LEU A 137 -2.55 2.53 -9.14
CA LEU A 137 -3.55 2.57 -10.22
C LEU A 137 -3.05 3.31 -11.46
N THR A 138 -2.39 4.45 -11.28
CA THR A 138 -1.76 5.21 -12.37
C THR A 138 -0.77 4.34 -13.13
N ALA A 139 0.13 3.63 -12.44
CA ALA A 139 1.08 2.72 -13.06
C ALA A 139 0.39 1.58 -13.82
N VAL A 140 -0.65 0.97 -13.23
CA VAL A 140 -1.45 -0.09 -13.86
C VAL A 140 -2.12 0.40 -15.15
N TYR A 141 -2.80 1.55 -15.12
CA TYR A 141 -3.50 2.07 -16.29
C TYR A 141 -2.56 2.60 -17.37
N GLN A 142 -1.40 3.14 -16.98
CA GLN A 142 -0.36 3.53 -17.92
C GLN A 142 0.17 2.30 -18.68
N ALA A 143 0.53 1.24 -17.97
CA ALA A 143 1.02 0.00 -18.58
C ALA A 143 -0.05 -0.67 -19.48
N ALA A 144 -1.33 -0.55 -19.11
CA ALA A 144 -2.44 -1.07 -19.90
C ALA A 144 -2.87 -0.17 -21.08
N GLY A 145 -2.25 1.00 -21.27
CA GLY A 145 -2.62 1.97 -22.31
C GLY A 145 -4.03 2.58 -22.15
N GLN A 146 -4.60 2.54 -20.94
CA GLN A 146 -5.94 3.07 -20.65
C GLN A 146 -5.88 4.56 -20.31
N THR A 147 -5.74 5.39 -21.34
CA THR A 147 -5.47 6.83 -21.19
C THR A 147 -6.45 7.58 -20.30
N SER A 148 -7.76 7.39 -20.46
CA SER A 148 -8.76 8.11 -19.65
C SER A 148 -8.66 7.78 -18.16
N SER A 149 -8.52 6.50 -17.83
CA SER A 149 -8.34 6.03 -16.45
C SER A 149 -7.01 6.51 -15.86
N PHE A 150 -5.94 6.47 -16.67
CA PHE A 150 -4.63 7.00 -16.29
C PHE A 150 -4.70 8.49 -15.93
N ILE A 151 -5.26 9.33 -16.82
CA ILE A 151 -5.41 10.78 -16.57
C ILE A 151 -6.26 11.04 -15.33
N LEU A 152 -7.35 10.28 -15.13
CA LEU A 152 -8.20 10.43 -13.95
C LEU A 152 -7.43 10.13 -12.65
N CYS A 153 -6.72 9.00 -12.58
CA CYS A 153 -5.92 8.63 -11.41
C CYS A 153 -4.79 9.62 -11.15
N LEU A 154 -4.12 10.08 -12.21
CA LEU A 154 -3.07 11.09 -12.13
C LEU A 154 -3.60 12.44 -11.64
N SER A 155 -4.77 12.88 -12.12
CA SER A 155 -5.41 14.12 -11.69
C SER A 155 -5.83 14.05 -10.22
N GLN A 156 -6.39 12.92 -9.77
CA GLN A 156 -6.72 12.72 -8.36
C GLN A 156 -5.47 12.67 -7.49
N LEU A 157 -4.38 12.05 -7.98
CA LEU A 157 -3.11 11.99 -7.26
C LEU A 157 -2.55 13.40 -7.05
N LEU A 158 -2.58 14.23 -8.09
CA LEU A 158 -2.14 15.62 -8.03
C LEU A 158 -2.86 16.38 -6.90
N GLU A 159 -4.18 16.28 -6.82
CA GLU A 159 -4.97 16.94 -5.78
C GLU A 159 -4.61 16.47 -4.36
N VAL A 160 -4.36 15.17 -4.18
CA VAL A 160 -3.96 14.60 -2.89
C VAL A 160 -2.56 15.04 -2.49
N VAL A 161 -1.62 15.05 -3.44
CA VAL A 161 -0.22 15.40 -3.20
C VAL A 161 -0.09 16.91 -2.94
N ARG A 162 -0.81 17.78 -3.66
CA ARG A 162 -0.86 19.22 -3.39
C ARG A 162 -1.32 19.55 -1.97
N ALA A 163 -2.21 18.74 -1.42
CA ALA A 163 -2.70 18.88 -0.04
C ALA A 163 -1.76 18.26 1.01
N THR A 164 -0.62 17.71 0.60
CA THR A 164 0.37 17.08 1.47
C THR A 164 1.68 17.86 1.39
N ASP A 165 2.10 18.50 2.49
CA ASP A 165 3.30 19.32 2.50
C ASP A 165 4.56 18.52 2.08
N GLY A 166 5.33 19.04 1.12
CA GLY A 166 6.71 18.63 0.86
C GLY A 166 6.99 17.72 -0.35
N GLU A 167 6.00 17.35 -1.15
CA GLU A 167 6.22 16.61 -2.41
C GLU A 167 6.06 17.52 -3.64
N SER A 168 7.05 17.54 -4.53
CA SER A 168 6.95 18.29 -5.80
C SER A 168 5.90 17.67 -6.71
N VAL A 169 5.07 18.51 -7.31
CA VAL A 169 3.97 18.12 -8.19
C VAL A 169 4.26 18.38 -9.67
N GLU A 170 5.36 19.06 -9.99
CA GLU A 170 5.70 19.51 -11.36
C GLU A 170 5.73 18.34 -12.36
N HIS A 171 6.25 17.19 -11.94
CA HIS A 171 6.28 15.99 -12.79
C HIS A 171 4.87 15.48 -13.15
N TYR A 172 3.92 15.56 -12.22
CA TYR A 172 2.54 15.14 -12.47
C TYR A 172 1.80 16.13 -13.37
N GLU A 173 2.06 17.43 -13.20
CA GLU A 173 1.49 18.48 -14.05
C GLU A 173 1.98 18.35 -15.50
N GLN A 174 3.29 18.15 -15.70
CA GLN A 174 3.88 17.91 -17.02
C GLN A 174 3.26 16.69 -17.71
N GLN A 175 3.13 15.56 -17.00
CA GLN A 175 2.47 14.37 -17.55
C GLN A 175 1.01 14.63 -17.92
N ILE A 176 0.24 15.34 -17.08
CA ILE A 176 -1.16 15.66 -17.41
C ILE A 176 -1.23 16.51 -18.68
N ASP A 177 -0.36 17.51 -18.81
CA ASP A 177 -0.36 18.40 -19.96
C ASP A 177 0.06 17.67 -21.25
N GLU A 178 1.11 16.85 -21.23
CA GLU A 178 1.50 16.00 -22.36
C GLU A 178 0.34 15.14 -22.87
N TYR A 179 -0.42 14.54 -21.95
CA TYR A 179 -1.56 13.69 -22.29
C TYR A 179 -2.79 14.48 -22.74
N ARG A 180 -3.00 15.71 -22.23
CA ARG A 180 -4.03 16.62 -22.73
C ARG A 180 -3.79 16.99 -24.19
N TRP A 181 -2.55 17.29 -24.57
CA TRP A 181 -2.19 17.68 -25.94
C TRP A 181 -2.19 16.49 -26.91
N THR A 182 -1.76 15.31 -26.48
CA THR A 182 -1.73 14.11 -27.34
C THR A 182 -3.10 13.42 -27.47
N SER A 183 -3.96 13.48 -26.45
CA SER A 183 -5.30 12.85 -26.49
C SER A 183 -6.35 13.75 -27.14
N SER A 184 -6.26 15.08 -26.98
CA SER A 184 -7.13 16.02 -27.71
C SER A 184 -6.84 16.03 -29.21
N ALA A 185 -5.62 15.66 -29.63
CA ALA A 185 -5.28 15.46 -31.03
C ALA A 185 -5.96 14.23 -31.66
N ARG A 186 -6.42 13.24 -30.85
CA ARG A 186 -7.23 12.11 -31.35
C ARG A 186 -8.73 12.42 -31.40
N ILE A 187 -9.21 13.40 -30.64
CA ILE A 187 -10.62 13.84 -30.71
C ILE A 187 -10.87 14.66 -31.98
N LEU A 188 -9.84 15.33 -32.51
CA LEU A 188 -9.92 16.14 -33.73
C LEU A 188 -9.48 15.40 -35.00
N ASN A 189 -9.12 14.12 -34.92
CA ASN A 189 -8.82 13.31 -36.10
C ASN A 189 -9.20 11.83 -35.88
N PRO A 190 -10.48 11.47 -36.07
CA PRO A 190 -10.95 10.08 -36.07
C PRO A 190 -10.48 9.28 -37.28
#